data_AF-A0A667HWR8-F1
#
_entry.id   AF-A0A667HWR8-F1
#
_cell.length_a   1.000
_cell.length_b   1.000
_cell.length_c   1.000
_cell.angle_alpha   90.00
_cell.angle_beta   90.00
_cell.angle_gamma   90.00
#
_symmetry.space_group_name_H-M   'P 1'
#
loop_
_entity.id
_entity.type
_entity.pdbx_description
1 polymer ?
#
loop_
_entity_poly.entity_id
_entity_poly.type
_entity_poly.pdbx_seq_one_letter_code
_entity_poly.pdbx_strand_id
1 'polypeptide(L)'
;MERPGAGMESSECENVSKEKEAFEEEEFEASAMDSLIDMPFATVDIQDECAITDVPHINLERSKENEWISKDQIKKKKKKQKDYQPNYFLSIPITNKEITRGIKILQNAIIQQDKQLAKAMISDGSFHITLLVMQLLNEEEVNIGIGALLELKPFIEEILQGKQLILPFQGIDTFGNQVGFVKLAEGDHINPLLEIAETAKRTFQEKGILAGENRGFKPHLTFMKLSKAPWLRKKGVKKIDPEFYEKFISHRFGEEMVHRIDLCSMLKKKQSNGYYHCESSIVIGKKPIGFRDLINEALRRERMGLKSKVKQIKELLLKPETQARIRRELFEGRSVNNSNQGNQVDFGATLT
;
A
#
# COMPACT_ATOMS: atom_id res chain seq x y z
N MET A 1 -50.69 -36.36 -30.09
CA MET A 1 -49.73 -37.21 -29.37
C MET A 1 -49.54 -36.61 -27.99
N GLU A 2 -49.82 -37.37 -26.94
CA GLU A 2 -50.05 -36.89 -25.58
C GLU A 2 -49.11 -37.57 -24.56
N ARG A 3 -49.19 -37.19 -23.28
CA ARG A 3 -48.52 -37.82 -22.11
C ARG A 3 -49.59 -38.16 -21.05
N PRO A 4 -49.53 -39.31 -20.32
CA PRO A 4 -48.80 -39.43 -19.02
C PRO A 4 -48.15 -40.84 -18.80
N GLY A 5 -47.56 -41.22 -17.65
CA GLY A 5 -47.06 -40.45 -16.49
C GLY A 5 -47.14 -41.17 -15.11
N ALA A 6 -46.01 -41.16 -14.36
CA ALA A 6 -45.81 -41.45 -12.91
C ALA A 6 -45.83 -42.91 -12.36
N GLY A 7 -45.09 -43.13 -11.24
CA GLY A 7 -44.89 -44.40 -10.46
C GLY A 7 -43.57 -45.15 -10.81
N MET A 8 -42.64 -45.62 -9.95
CA MET A 8 -42.53 -45.98 -8.49
C MET A 8 -43.11 -47.38 -8.14
N GLU A 9 -42.52 -48.29 -7.34
CA GLU A 9 -41.24 -48.42 -6.56
C GLU A 9 -41.03 -49.94 -6.15
N SER A 10 -40.07 -50.51 -5.36
CA SER A 10 -38.84 -50.18 -4.57
C SER A 10 -38.04 -51.49 -4.19
N SER A 11 -37.08 -51.47 -3.22
CA SER A 11 -36.44 -52.62 -2.46
C SER A 11 -35.37 -53.53 -3.16
N GLU A 12 -34.40 -54.23 -2.52
CA GLU A 12 -33.70 -54.18 -1.18
C GLU A 12 -32.40 -55.05 -1.15
N CYS A 13 -31.53 -54.91 -0.11
CA CYS A 13 -30.40 -55.81 0.32
C CYS A 13 -29.19 -56.01 -0.65
N GLU A 14 -27.96 -56.46 -0.29
CA GLU A 14 -27.07 -56.57 0.92
C GLU A 14 -25.63 -56.95 0.38
N ASN A 15 -24.48 -57.02 1.10
CA ASN A 15 -23.85 -56.35 2.27
C ASN A 15 -22.37 -56.89 2.43
N VAL A 16 -21.52 -56.24 3.25
CA VAL A 16 -20.13 -56.64 3.72
C VAL A 16 -19.04 -56.88 2.64
N SER A 17 -17.70 -56.74 2.84
CA SER A 17 -16.85 -56.46 4.02
C SER A 17 -15.64 -55.53 3.73
N LYS A 18 -15.28 -54.76 4.76
CA LYS A 18 -13.95 -54.23 5.19
C LYS A 18 -12.68 -54.59 4.38
N GLU A 19 -11.83 -53.58 4.23
CA GLU A 19 -10.48 -53.62 4.84
C GLU A 19 -10.09 -52.21 5.36
N LYS A 20 -9.08 -52.11 6.24
CA LYS A 20 -8.65 -50.86 6.91
C LYS A 20 -7.13 -50.88 7.12
N GLU A 21 -6.47 -49.76 6.86
CA GLU A 21 -5.40 -49.11 7.66
C GLU A 21 -4.86 -47.93 6.82
N ALA A 22 -4.76 -46.65 7.23
CA ALA A 22 -4.57 -45.96 8.52
C ALA A 22 -3.09 -45.60 8.83
N PHE A 23 -2.70 -44.39 8.40
CA PHE A 23 -1.75 -43.47 9.02
C PHE A 23 -2.30 -42.06 8.67
N GLU A 24 -2.73 -41.25 9.64
CA GLU A 24 -1.91 -40.35 10.47
C GLU A 24 -1.19 -39.30 9.60
N GLU A 25 -1.69 -38.07 9.54
CA GLU A 25 -1.46 -36.99 10.52
C GLU A 25 -0.02 -36.42 10.48
N GLU A 26 0.22 -35.56 9.49
CA GLU A 26 1.11 -34.39 9.67
C GLU A 26 0.32 -33.12 9.34
N GLU A 27 -0.18 -32.44 10.38
CA GLU A 27 -0.35 -30.99 10.30
C GLU A 27 1.04 -30.37 10.17
N PHE A 28 1.25 -29.50 9.17
CA PHE A 28 2.42 -28.62 9.17
C PHE A 28 2.03 -27.17 9.00
N GLU A 29 2.21 -26.39 10.06
CA GLU A 29 2.00 -24.95 10.07
C GLU A 29 2.97 -24.24 9.10
N ALA A 30 2.45 -23.77 7.97
CA ALA A 30 3.15 -22.82 7.09
C ALA A 30 2.52 -21.41 7.09
N SER A 31 1.56 -21.16 7.99
CA SER A 31 0.73 -19.94 8.03
C SER A 31 1.39 -18.75 8.77
N ALA A 32 2.65 -18.43 8.47
CA ALA A 32 3.35 -17.31 9.13
C ALA A 32 4.31 -16.48 8.25
N MET A 33 4.92 -17.04 7.20
CA MET A 33 6.13 -16.45 6.57
C MET A 33 6.02 -15.94 5.13
N ASP A 34 4.90 -16.13 4.43
CA ASP A 34 4.72 -15.67 3.03
C ASP A 34 4.40 -14.16 2.87
N SER A 35 4.74 -13.35 3.89
CA SER A 35 4.35 -11.94 4.01
C SER A 35 5.51 -10.93 3.87
N LEU A 36 6.77 -11.40 3.83
CA LEU A 36 7.96 -10.55 4.02
C LEU A 36 8.79 -10.28 2.73
N ILE A 37 8.29 -10.62 1.54
CA ILE A 37 9.08 -10.56 0.29
C ILE A 37 8.53 -9.54 -0.75
N ASP A 38 7.39 -8.89 -0.54
CA ASP A 38 6.84 -7.88 -1.49
C ASP A 38 7.49 -6.49 -1.31
N MET A 39 8.82 -6.42 -1.49
CA MET A 39 9.60 -5.19 -1.45
C MET A 39 9.85 -4.66 -2.88
N PRO A 40 9.17 -3.58 -3.32
CA PRO A 40 9.15 -3.19 -4.73
C PRO A 40 10.40 -2.47 -5.23
N PHE A 41 11.29 -2.02 -4.33
CA PHE A 41 12.51 -1.26 -4.59
C PHE A 41 13.71 -1.81 -3.82
N ALA A 42 14.13 -3.04 -4.13
CA ALA A 42 15.52 -3.42 -3.89
C ALA A 42 16.40 -2.55 -4.81
N THR A 43 17.33 -1.79 -4.23
CA THR A 43 18.26 -0.95 -4.99
C THR A 43 19.17 -1.82 -5.84
N VAL A 44 18.85 -1.92 -7.13
CA VAL A 44 19.84 -2.35 -8.11
C VAL A 44 20.81 -1.19 -8.28
N ASP A 45 21.97 -1.33 -7.64
CA ASP A 45 23.14 -0.52 -7.89
C ASP A 45 23.63 -0.82 -9.30
N ILE A 46 23.32 0.09 -10.22
CA ILE A 46 23.95 0.17 -11.53
C ILE A 46 25.12 1.13 -11.32
N GLN A 47 26.32 0.57 -11.17
CA GLN A 47 27.54 1.36 -11.29
C GLN A 47 27.66 1.80 -12.75
N ASP A 48 27.97 3.08 -12.95
CA ASP A 48 28.26 3.66 -14.25
C ASP A 48 29.67 4.28 -14.15
N GLU A 49 30.58 3.86 -15.02
CA GLU A 49 32.00 4.22 -14.94
C GLU A 49 32.26 5.53 -15.69
N CYS A 50 32.49 6.62 -14.95
CA CYS A 50 32.97 7.87 -15.52
C CYS A 50 34.13 8.46 -14.72
N ALA A 51 35.31 8.34 -15.33
CA ALA A 51 36.59 9.03 -15.13
C ALA A 51 36.79 9.96 -13.91
N ILE A 52 37.88 9.71 -13.18
CA ILE A 52 38.50 10.62 -12.22
C ILE A 52 39.16 11.78 -12.96
N THR A 53 39.02 13.01 -12.44
CA THR A 53 39.99 14.10 -12.60
C THR A 53 40.21 14.82 -11.26
N ASP A 54 41.46 15.16 -10.95
CA ASP A 54 41.93 15.56 -9.62
C ASP A 54 42.20 17.09 -9.46
N VAL A 55 42.76 17.45 -8.29
CA VAL A 55 43.57 18.66 -7.97
C VAL A 55 42.77 19.98 -7.75
N PRO A 56 43.13 20.85 -6.76
CA PRO A 56 43.39 20.58 -5.35
C PRO A 56 42.66 21.58 -4.37
N HIS A 57 42.98 21.48 -3.07
CA HIS A 57 42.43 22.27 -1.97
C HIS A 57 42.88 23.75 -1.89
N ILE A 58 42.06 24.58 -1.24
CA ILE A 58 42.49 25.81 -0.51
C ILE A 58 41.92 25.74 0.92
N ASN A 59 42.69 26.18 1.92
CA ASN A 59 42.35 26.10 3.35
C ASN A 59 41.51 27.28 3.84
N LEU A 60 40.63 27.04 4.82
CA LEU A 60 40.21 28.06 5.78
C LEU A 60 39.84 27.43 7.13
N GLU A 61 40.58 27.76 8.18
CA GLU A 61 40.27 27.30 9.55
C GLU A 61 39.09 28.06 10.15
N ARG A 62 38.05 27.35 10.64
CA ARG A 62 37.02 27.95 11.50
C ARG A 62 36.33 26.93 12.41
N SER A 63 36.55 27.08 13.73
CA SER A 63 35.78 26.48 14.84
C SER A 63 35.36 25.00 14.70
N LYS A 64 36.20 24.08 15.20
CA LYS A 64 35.95 22.62 15.21
C LYS A 64 34.64 22.20 15.88
N GLU A 65 34.10 23.03 16.78
CA GLU A 65 32.90 22.76 17.58
C GLU A 65 31.59 22.92 16.78
N ASN A 66 31.43 24.04 16.07
CA ASN A 66 30.35 24.21 15.07
C ASN A 66 30.44 23.15 13.98
N GLU A 67 31.67 22.78 13.60
CA GLU A 67 31.92 21.71 12.63
C GLU A 67 31.44 20.34 13.15
N TRP A 68 31.59 20.05 14.45
CA TRP A 68 31.07 18.82 15.06
C TRP A 68 29.55 18.80 15.06
N ILE A 69 28.89 19.87 15.51
CA ILE A 69 27.41 19.96 15.54
C ILE A 69 26.85 19.82 14.12
N SER A 70 27.47 20.47 13.14
CA SER A 70 27.13 20.33 11.71
C SER A 70 27.35 18.89 11.22
N LYS A 71 28.53 18.31 11.47
CA LYS A 71 28.86 16.93 11.07
C LYS A 71 27.92 15.90 11.71
N ASP A 72 27.49 16.07 12.96
CA ASP A 72 26.55 15.15 13.62
C ASP A 72 25.09 15.35 13.18
N GLN A 73 24.65 16.57 12.85
CA GLN A 73 23.38 16.77 12.16
C GLN A 73 23.39 16.19 10.74
N ILE A 74 24.48 16.36 10.00
CA ILE A 74 24.70 15.77 8.68
C ILE A 74 24.76 14.24 8.78
N LYS A 75 25.44 13.65 9.77
CA LYS A 75 25.42 12.20 10.04
C LYS A 75 24.01 11.73 10.40
N LYS A 76 23.23 12.47 11.21
CA LYS A 76 21.83 12.12 11.54
C LYS A 76 20.91 12.17 10.32
N LYS A 77 21.04 13.18 9.44
CA LYS A 77 20.37 13.22 8.13
C LYS A 77 20.80 12.05 7.25
N LYS A 78 22.11 11.84 7.06
CA LYS A 78 22.66 10.72 6.28
C LYS A 78 22.27 9.34 6.83
N LYS A 79 22.08 9.18 8.15
CA LYS A 79 21.59 7.94 8.77
C LYS A 79 20.10 7.73 8.48
N LYS A 80 19.23 8.72 8.70
CA LYS A 80 17.82 8.66 8.27
C LYS A 80 17.68 8.34 6.77
N GLN A 81 18.59 8.86 5.94
CA GLN A 81 18.61 8.60 4.50
C GLN A 81 19.16 7.20 4.14
N LYS A 82 19.89 6.54 5.03
CA LYS A 82 20.40 5.17 4.85
C LYS A 82 19.36 4.10 5.19
N ASP A 83 18.43 4.44 6.09
CA ASP A 83 17.33 3.58 6.54
C ASP A 83 16.00 3.90 5.78
N TYR A 84 16.08 4.68 4.69
CA TYR A 84 14.91 5.03 3.86
C TYR A 84 14.51 3.88 2.95
N GLN A 85 13.36 3.29 3.24
CA GLN A 85 12.72 2.26 2.44
C GLN A 85 11.23 2.56 2.34
N PRO A 86 10.70 2.88 1.13
CA PRO A 86 9.29 3.17 0.96
C PRO A 86 8.40 1.98 1.33
N ASN A 87 7.28 2.28 1.98
CA ASN A 87 6.24 1.32 2.35
C ASN A 87 4.82 1.81 2.02
N TYR A 88 4.66 3.06 1.56
CA TYR A 88 3.44 3.63 1.00
C TYR A 88 3.73 4.40 -0.30
N PHE A 89 2.70 4.63 -1.10
CA PHE A 89 2.79 5.37 -2.35
C PHE A 89 1.46 6.01 -2.75
N LEU A 90 1.54 7.07 -3.56
CA LEU A 90 0.41 7.59 -4.31
C LEU A 90 0.25 6.81 -5.61
N SER A 91 -0.99 6.40 -5.88
CA SER A 91 -1.35 5.49 -6.96
C SER A 91 -2.43 6.10 -7.85
N ILE A 92 -2.20 6.15 -9.17
CA ILE A 92 -3.26 6.33 -10.17
C ILE A 92 -3.71 4.93 -10.61
N PRO A 93 -4.93 4.47 -10.24
CA PRO A 93 -5.45 3.17 -10.65
C PRO A 93 -5.74 3.14 -12.15
N ILE A 94 -5.48 2.00 -12.81
CA ILE A 94 -6.00 1.76 -14.17
C ILE A 94 -7.43 1.22 -14.05
N THR A 95 -8.39 1.92 -14.66
CA THR A 95 -9.82 1.57 -14.64
C THR A 95 -10.39 1.28 -16.02
N ASN A 96 -9.78 1.80 -17.10
CA ASN A 96 -10.15 1.44 -18.46
C ASN A 96 -9.91 -0.06 -18.70
N LYS A 97 -11.00 -0.78 -18.99
CA LYS A 97 -10.97 -2.24 -19.19
C LYS A 97 -10.21 -2.65 -20.44
N GLU A 98 -10.12 -1.79 -21.44
CA GLU A 98 -9.32 -2.04 -22.64
C GLU A 98 -7.84 -2.22 -22.29
N ILE A 99 -7.25 -1.31 -21.52
CA ILE A 99 -5.86 -1.39 -21.05
C ILE A 99 -5.64 -2.66 -20.25
N THR A 100 -6.51 -2.95 -19.28
CA THR A 100 -6.36 -4.17 -18.46
C THR A 100 -6.45 -5.45 -19.28
N ARG A 101 -7.29 -5.47 -20.34
CA ARG A 101 -7.44 -6.60 -21.27
C ARG A 101 -6.22 -6.72 -22.20
N GLY A 102 -5.72 -5.62 -22.75
CA GLY A 102 -4.54 -5.59 -23.61
C GLY A 102 -3.29 -6.09 -22.88
N ILE A 103 -3.09 -5.62 -21.64
CA ILE A 103 -2.00 -6.11 -20.78
C ILE A 103 -2.20 -7.59 -20.44
N LYS A 104 -3.45 -8.06 -20.22
CA LYS A 104 -3.69 -9.48 -19.98
C LYS A 104 -3.36 -10.36 -21.19
N ILE A 105 -3.66 -9.90 -22.40
CA ILE A 105 -3.29 -10.58 -23.65
C ILE A 105 -1.76 -10.65 -23.79
N LEU A 106 -1.05 -9.54 -23.53
CA LEU A 106 0.42 -9.50 -23.46
C LEU A 106 0.98 -10.51 -22.45
N GLN A 107 0.51 -10.49 -21.20
CA GLN A 107 0.97 -11.42 -20.15
C GLN A 107 0.76 -12.88 -20.55
N ASN A 108 -0.41 -13.20 -21.12
CA ASN A 108 -0.71 -14.55 -21.59
C ASN A 108 0.21 -14.97 -22.74
N ALA A 109 0.50 -14.08 -23.69
CA ALA A 109 1.43 -14.36 -24.79
C ALA A 109 2.87 -14.62 -24.30
N ILE A 110 3.32 -13.91 -23.26
CA ILE A 110 4.62 -14.16 -22.62
C ILE A 110 4.63 -15.52 -21.89
N ILE A 111 3.56 -15.83 -21.13
CA ILE A 111 3.42 -17.12 -20.40
C ILE A 111 3.34 -18.31 -21.37
N GLN A 112 2.80 -18.13 -22.58
CA GLN A 112 2.79 -19.16 -23.62
C GLN A 112 4.20 -19.50 -24.15
N GLN A 113 5.14 -18.55 -24.08
CA GLN A 113 6.53 -18.73 -24.50
C GLN A 113 7.40 -19.31 -23.37
N ASP A 114 7.35 -18.74 -22.15
CA ASP A 114 7.88 -19.39 -20.94
C ASP A 114 6.86 -19.34 -19.78
N LYS A 115 6.34 -20.53 -19.46
CA LYS A 115 5.37 -20.75 -18.37
C LYS A 115 5.93 -20.39 -16.99
N GLN A 116 7.25 -20.38 -16.81
CA GLN A 116 7.89 -20.03 -15.53
C GLN A 116 7.70 -18.55 -15.17
N LEU A 117 7.54 -17.67 -16.18
CA LEU A 117 7.33 -16.24 -15.99
C LEU A 117 5.98 -15.89 -15.36
N ALA A 118 5.04 -16.83 -15.26
CA ALA A 118 3.70 -16.59 -14.71
C ALA A 118 3.71 -16.00 -13.28
N LYS A 119 4.68 -16.37 -12.43
CA LYS A 119 4.84 -15.82 -11.07
C LYS A 119 5.52 -14.43 -11.02
N ALA A 120 6.12 -13.97 -12.13
CA ALA A 120 6.67 -12.62 -12.24
C ALA A 120 5.61 -11.58 -12.68
N MET A 121 4.43 -12.02 -13.15
CA MET A 121 3.37 -11.13 -13.63
C MET A 121 2.70 -10.34 -12.49
N ILE A 122 2.35 -9.09 -12.77
CA ILE A 122 1.52 -8.26 -11.88
C ILE A 122 0.06 -8.67 -12.05
N SER A 123 -0.65 -8.85 -10.93
CA SER A 123 -2.07 -9.22 -10.93
C SER A 123 -2.93 -8.09 -11.49
N ASP A 124 -3.92 -8.46 -12.31
CA ASP A 124 -4.76 -7.58 -13.13
C ASP A 124 -5.43 -6.46 -12.30
N GLY A 125 -5.91 -6.82 -11.10
CA GLY A 125 -6.51 -5.89 -10.15
C GLY A 125 -5.52 -4.90 -9.49
N SER A 126 -4.23 -4.95 -9.80
CA SER A 126 -3.19 -4.07 -9.25
C SER A 126 -2.41 -3.25 -10.29
N PHE A 127 -2.91 -3.15 -11.52
CA PHE A 127 -2.38 -2.22 -12.52
C PHE A 127 -2.61 -0.76 -12.08
N HIS A 128 -1.52 0.01 -12.04
CA HIS A 128 -1.50 1.40 -11.59
C HIS A 128 -0.25 2.13 -12.12
N ILE A 129 -0.25 3.46 -12.02
CA ILE A 129 0.96 4.29 -12.09
C ILE A 129 1.32 4.73 -10.68
N THR A 130 2.54 4.43 -10.23
CA THR A 130 3.10 5.02 -9.00
C THR A 130 3.43 6.49 -9.28
N LEU A 131 2.77 7.41 -8.59
CA LEU A 131 2.98 8.87 -8.74
C LEU A 131 4.07 9.38 -7.79
N LEU A 132 4.10 8.86 -6.56
CA LEU A 132 5.04 9.25 -5.51
C LEU A 132 5.23 8.08 -4.55
N VAL A 133 6.46 7.76 -4.16
CA VAL A 133 6.75 6.78 -3.09
C VAL A 133 7.09 7.51 -1.79
N MET A 134 6.81 6.89 -0.63
CA MET A 134 7.08 7.47 0.67
C MET A 134 7.25 6.42 1.78
N GLN A 135 7.85 6.83 2.88
CA GLN A 135 7.99 6.05 4.11
C GLN A 135 7.07 6.65 5.20
N LEU A 136 6.14 5.85 5.71
CA LEU A 136 5.25 6.18 6.85
C LEU A 136 5.40 5.06 7.88
N LEU A 137 6.02 5.36 9.02
CA LEU A 137 6.51 4.39 10.00
C LEU A 137 5.49 4.03 11.10
N ASN A 138 4.50 4.89 11.31
CA ASN A 138 3.51 4.80 12.38
C ASN A 138 2.15 5.37 11.94
N GLU A 139 1.13 5.25 12.79
CA GLU A 139 -0.22 5.72 12.45
C GLU A 139 -0.35 7.24 12.41
N GLU A 140 0.44 7.99 13.18
CA GLU A 140 0.44 9.46 13.12
C GLU A 140 0.90 9.91 11.73
N GLU A 141 2.02 9.37 11.23
CA GLU A 141 2.51 9.60 9.87
C GLU A 141 1.50 9.14 8.80
N VAL A 142 0.76 8.05 9.01
CA VAL A 142 -0.35 7.65 8.11
C VAL A 142 -1.49 8.69 8.10
N ASN A 143 -1.90 9.21 9.26
CA ASN A 143 -2.92 10.27 9.32
C ASN A 143 -2.41 11.58 8.68
N ILE A 144 -1.13 11.93 8.85
CA ILE A 144 -0.49 13.08 8.20
C ILE A 144 -0.47 12.87 6.68
N GLY A 145 -0.15 11.67 6.18
CA GLY A 145 -0.18 11.33 4.75
C GLY A 145 -1.60 11.38 4.15
N ILE A 146 -2.62 10.99 4.91
CA ILE A 146 -4.02 11.19 4.53
C ILE A 146 -4.35 12.69 4.42
N GLY A 147 -3.90 13.51 5.36
CA GLY A 147 -4.05 14.97 5.33
C GLY A 147 -3.36 15.59 4.12
N ALA A 148 -2.10 15.22 3.86
CA ALA A 148 -1.32 15.68 2.71
C ALA A 148 -1.99 15.31 1.37
N LEU A 149 -2.61 14.13 1.25
CA LEU A 149 -3.39 13.77 0.05
C LEU A 149 -4.65 14.64 -0.12
N LEU A 150 -5.34 15.00 0.96
CA LEU A 150 -6.51 15.88 0.89
C LEU A 150 -6.12 17.33 0.53
N GLU A 151 -5.00 17.82 1.06
CA GLU A 151 -4.44 19.14 0.73
C GLU A 151 -3.84 19.20 -0.69
N LEU A 152 -3.35 18.08 -1.23
CA LEU A 152 -2.87 17.98 -2.61
C LEU A 152 -3.99 18.21 -3.65
N LYS A 153 -5.25 17.85 -3.34
CA LYS A 153 -6.36 17.93 -4.29
C LYS A 153 -6.51 19.31 -4.98
N PRO A 154 -6.65 20.46 -4.26
CA PRO A 154 -6.84 21.75 -4.90
C PRO A 154 -5.71 22.12 -5.88
N PHE A 155 -4.45 21.83 -5.54
CA PHE A 155 -3.32 22.08 -6.45
C PHE A 155 -3.43 21.26 -7.74
N ILE A 156 -3.94 20.02 -7.70
CA ILE A 156 -4.21 19.24 -8.91
C ILE A 156 -5.32 19.86 -9.74
N GLU A 157 -6.40 20.35 -9.12
CA GLU A 157 -7.50 21.03 -9.84
C GLU A 157 -7.04 22.37 -10.45
N GLU A 158 -6.07 23.04 -9.84
CA GLU A 158 -5.39 24.25 -10.35
C GLU A 158 -4.48 23.93 -11.56
N ILE A 159 -3.54 22.98 -11.43
CA ILE A 159 -2.63 22.53 -12.51
C ILE A 159 -3.43 22.10 -13.75
N LEU A 160 -4.52 21.36 -13.55
CA LEU A 160 -5.36 20.90 -14.65
C LEU A 160 -6.29 21.97 -15.23
N GLN A 161 -6.51 23.09 -14.53
CA GLN A 161 -7.37 24.21 -14.98
C GLN A 161 -8.78 23.77 -15.41
N GLY A 162 -9.32 22.70 -14.79
CA GLY A 162 -10.59 22.08 -15.16
C GLY A 162 -10.59 21.20 -16.42
N LYS A 163 -9.44 21.02 -17.08
CA LYS A 163 -9.24 20.04 -18.16
C LYS A 163 -9.16 18.61 -17.59
N GLN A 164 -9.40 17.62 -18.43
CA GLN A 164 -9.18 16.20 -18.09
C GLN A 164 -7.74 15.81 -18.40
N LEU A 165 -7.07 15.12 -17.47
CA LEU A 165 -5.78 14.47 -17.73
C LEU A 165 -6.03 13.06 -18.25
N ILE A 166 -5.61 12.82 -19.50
CA ILE A 166 -5.75 11.54 -20.20
C ILE A 166 -4.34 10.99 -20.44
N LEU A 167 -4.13 9.71 -20.12
CA LEU A 167 -2.84 9.04 -20.19
C LEU A 167 -2.88 7.95 -21.28
N PRO A 168 -2.36 8.21 -22.50
CA PRO A 168 -2.26 7.22 -23.56
C PRO A 168 -1.12 6.22 -23.29
N PHE A 169 -1.43 4.93 -23.35
CA PHE A 169 -0.46 3.85 -23.16
C PHE A 169 -0.14 3.15 -24.47
N GLN A 170 1.12 3.22 -24.91
CA GLN A 170 1.56 2.65 -26.18
C GLN A 170 2.98 2.07 -26.10
N GLY A 171 3.09 0.80 -26.51
CA GLY A 171 4.37 0.10 -26.61
C GLY A 171 4.97 -0.29 -25.27
N ILE A 172 6.07 -1.05 -25.34
CA ILE A 172 6.71 -1.69 -24.18
C ILE A 172 8.15 -1.20 -24.03
N ASP A 173 8.65 -1.25 -22.79
CA ASP A 173 10.06 -1.09 -22.44
C ASP A 173 10.36 -1.81 -21.09
N THR A 174 11.62 -1.85 -20.67
CA THR A 174 12.05 -2.48 -19.41
C THR A 174 13.07 -1.66 -18.63
N PHE A 175 13.02 -1.74 -17.29
CA PHE A 175 14.11 -1.25 -16.45
C PHE A 175 15.11 -2.39 -16.19
N GLY A 176 16.30 -2.29 -16.82
CA GLY A 176 17.41 -3.25 -16.66
C GLY A 176 17.06 -4.71 -17.01
N ASN A 177 16.07 -4.92 -17.89
CA ASN A 177 15.47 -6.22 -18.15
C ASN A 177 14.95 -6.95 -16.88
N GLN A 178 14.63 -6.24 -15.79
CA GLN A 178 14.08 -6.82 -14.55
C GLN A 178 12.59 -6.51 -14.33
N VAL A 179 12.14 -5.37 -14.85
CA VAL A 179 10.77 -4.86 -14.74
C VAL A 179 10.27 -4.57 -16.15
N GLY A 180 9.19 -5.22 -16.57
CA GLY A 180 8.52 -4.97 -17.86
C GLY A 180 7.30 -4.08 -17.68
N PHE A 181 7.22 -3.01 -18.48
CA PHE A 181 6.14 -2.03 -18.38
C PHE A 181 5.63 -1.58 -19.76
N VAL A 182 4.37 -1.18 -19.81
CA VAL A 182 3.80 -0.42 -20.92
C VAL A 182 4.18 1.05 -20.73
N LYS A 183 4.66 1.69 -21.79
CA LYS A 183 5.06 3.11 -21.79
C LYS A 183 3.83 4.01 -21.80
N LEU A 184 3.92 5.12 -21.07
CA LEU A 184 3.13 6.31 -21.38
C LEU A 184 3.65 6.87 -22.72
N ALA A 185 2.77 7.17 -23.67
CA ALA A 185 3.16 7.78 -24.94
C ALA A 185 3.55 9.26 -24.76
N GLU A 186 4.27 9.82 -25.73
CA GLU A 186 4.65 11.24 -25.73
C GLU A 186 3.44 12.14 -26.02
N GLY A 187 3.44 13.36 -25.46
CA GLY A 187 2.38 14.36 -25.64
C GLY A 187 2.18 15.28 -24.44
N ASP A 188 1.28 16.26 -24.60
CA ASP A 188 1.06 17.36 -23.65
C ASP A 188 0.69 16.91 -22.23
N HIS A 189 0.09 15.72 -22.07
CA HIS A 189 -0.26 15.12 -20.79
C HIS A 189 0.94 14.81 -19.88
N ILE A 190 2.17 14.75 -20.42
CA ILE A 190 3.38 14.50 -19.62
C ILE A 190 3.64 15.66 -18.66
N ASN A 191 3.59 16.92 -19.11
CA ASN A 191 3.99 18.06 -18.29
C ASN A 191 3.09 18.25 -17.04
N PRO A 192 1.74 18.23 -17.13
CA PRO A 192 0.88 18.24 -15.95
C PRO A 192 1.10 17.05 -15.03
N LEU A 193 1.38 15.84 -15.57
CA LEU A 193 1.63 14.65 -14.75
C LEU A 193 2.95 14.78 -13.95
N LEU A 194 4.00 15.36 -14.55
CA LEU A 194 5.25 15.67 -13.85
C LEU A 194 5.05 16.76 -12.78
N GLU A 195 4.30 17.81 -13.10
CA GLU A 195 3.99 18.92 -12.18
C GLU A 195 3.15 18.47 -10.97
N ILE A 196 2.17 17.59 -11.20
CA ILE A 196 1.39 16.92 -10.15
C ILE A 196 2.29 16.05 -9.28
N ALA A 197 3.26 15.32 -9.85
CA ALA A 197 4.18 14.47 -9.09
C ALA A 197 5.14 15.27 -8.19
N GLU A 198 5.75 16.34 -8.72
CA GLU A 198 6.65 17.19 -7.94
C GLU A 198 5.90 18.03 -6.91
N THR A 199 4.67 18.48 -7.22
CA THR A 199 3.79 19.13 -6.24
C THR A 199 3.35 18.15 -5.14
N ALA A 200 3.00 16.91 -5.47
CA ALA A 200 2.74 15.87 -4.46
C ALA A 200 3.95 15.62 -3.56
N LYS A 201 5.15 15.51 -4.15
CA LYS A 201 6.41 15.36 -3.41
C LYS A 201 6.64 16.53 -2.44
N ARG A 202 6.46 17.76 -2.91
CA ARG A 202 6.55 18.98 -2.10
C ARG A 202 5.55 18.97 -0.94
N THR A 203 4.26 18.82 -1.22
CA THR A 203 3.18 18.82 -0.19
C THR A 203 3.40 17.75 0.88
N PHE A 204 3.92 16.57 0.53
CA PHE A 204 4.23 15.53 1.53
C PHE A 204 5.50 15.85 2.34
N GLN A 205 6.56 16.35 1.69
CA GLN A 205 7.79 16.77 2.38
C GLN A 205 7.57 17.96 3.32
N GLU A 206 6.70 18.92 2.97
CA GLU A 206 6.29 20.05 3.82
C GLU A 206 5.58 19.60 5.11
N LYS A 207 4.93 18.43 5.10
CA LYS A 207 4.35 17.79 6.30
C LYS A 207 5.36 16.91 7.05
N GLY A 208 6.64 16.95 6.68
CA GLY A 208 7.72 16.19 7.32
C GLY A 208 7.85 14.73 6.87
N ILE A 209 7.06 14.27 5.90
CA ILE A 209 7.12 12.90 5.39
C ILE A 209 8.36 12.70 4.51
N LEU A 210 9.07 11.58 4.70
CA LEU A 210 10.11 11.16 3.76
C LEU A 210 9.43 10.62 2.49
N ALA A 211 9.36 11.45 1.46
CA ALA A 211 8.73 11.14 0.18
C ALA A 211 9.63 11.47 -1.02
N GLY A 212 9.45 10.72 -2.11
CA GLY A 212 10.23 10.82 -3.35
C GLY A 212 11.46 9.91 -3.38
N GLU A 213 12.16 9.94 -4.51
CA GLU A 213 13.48 9.31 -4.71
C GLU A 213 14.45 10.34 -5.29
N ASN A 214 15.76 10.03 -5.28
CA ASN A 214 16.77 10.82 -5.96
C ASN A 214 16.73 10.65 -7.50
N ARG A 215 15.99 9.65 -8.01
CA ARG A 215 15.83 9.36 -9.44
C ARG A 215 14.65 10.19 -9.99
N GLY A 216 14.81 10.77 -11.17
CA GLY A 216 13.75 11.53 -11.83
C GLY A 216 12.51 10.67 -12.11
N PHE A 217 11.32 11.24 -11.89
CA PHE A 217 10.05 10.52 -12.06
C PHE A 217 9.86 10.09 -13.53
N LYS A 218 9.63 8.79 -13.73
CA LYS A 218 9.30 8.19 -15.04
C LYS A 218 7.97 7.42 -14.91
N PRO A 219 6.84 7.97 -15.38
CA PRO A 219 5.54 7.28 -15.32
C PRO A 219 5.56 6.04 -16.22
N HIS A 220 5.19 4.88 -15.66
CA HIS A 220 5.23 3.59 -16.35
C HIS A 220 4.19 2.62 -15.78
N LEU A 221 3.60 1.79 -16.64
CA LEU A 221 2.56 0.83 -16.25
C LEU A 221 3.13 -0.59 -16.18
N THR A 222 3.56 -1.02 -14.99
CA THR A 222 4.24 -2.32 -14.83
C THR A 222 3.29 -3.50 -15.05
N PHE A 223 3.67 -4.42 -15.95
CA PHE A 223 2.97 -5.70 -16.13
C PHE A 223 3.74 -6.91 -15.58
N MET A 224 5.06 -6.83 -15.38
CA MET A 224 5.85 -7.90 -14.73
C MET A 224 7.09 -7.38 -13.97
N LYS A 225 7.50 -8.09 -12.91
CA LYS A 225 8.76 -7.88 -12.17
C LYS A 225 9.41 -9.22 -11.83
N LEU A 226 10.63 -9.48 -12.30
CA LEU A 226 11.38 -10.70 -11.98
C LEU A 226 11.67 -10.85 -10.48
N SER A 227 11.71 -9.75 -9.72
CA SER A 227 11.87 -9.78 -8.27
C SER A 227 10.73 -10.50 -7.53
N LYS A 228 9.53 -10.63 -8.11
CA LYS A 228 8.42 -11.39 -7.52
C LYS A 228 8.55 -12.91 -7.65
N ALA A 229 9.51 -13.38 -8.45
CA ALA A 229 9.80 -14.80 -8.62
C ALA A 229 11.32 -15.05 -8.52
N PRO A 230 11.94 -14.85 -7.34
CA PRO A 230 13.40 -14.88 -7.18
C PRO A 230 14.05 -16.23 -7.52
N TRP A 231 13.27 -17.32 -7.57
CA TRP A 231 13.76 -18.62 -8.06
C TRP A 231 14.17 -18.59 -9.54
N LEU A 232 13.65 -17.66 -10.35
CA LEU A 232 13.90 -17.60 -11.80
C LEU A 232 15.39 -17.44 -12.11
N ARG A 233 16.09 -16.61 -11.32
CA ARG A 233 17.54 -16.42 -11.43
C ARG A 233 18.33 -17.71 -11.16
N LYS A 234 17.84 -18.60 -10.29
CA LYS A 234 18.43 -19.93 -10.04
C LYS A 234 18.16 -20.92 -11.19
N LYS A 235 17.10 -20.71 -11.98
CA LYS A 235 16.74 -21.48 -13.19
C LYS A 235 17.27 -20.84 -14.48
N GLY A 236 18.28 -19.98 -14.41
CA GLY A 236 18.90 -19.33 -15.57
C GLY A 236 18.19 -18.06 -16.09
N VAL A 237 16.90 -17.86 -15.78
CA VAL A 237 16.12 -16.68 -16.19
C VAL A 237 16.57 -15.44 -15.38
N LYS A 238 17.61 -14.77 -15.88
CA LYS A 238 18.25 -13.60 -15.25
C LYS A 238 17.72 -12.25 -15.76
N LYS A 239 17.11 -12.22 -16.94
CA LYS A 239 16.60 -11.04 -17.65
C LYS A 239 15.27 -11.37 -18.33
N ILE A 240 14.44 -10.36 -18.56
CA ILE A 240 13.30 -10.42 -19.48
C ILE A 240 13.87 -10.28 -20.90
N ASP A 241 13.58 -11.25 -21.75
CA ASP A 241 13.98 -11.25 -23.15
C ASP A 241 13.06 -10.33 -23.99
N PRO A 242 13.60 -9.47 -24.88
CA PRO A 242 12.80 -8.69 -25.82
C PRO A 242 11.90 -9.50 -26.75
N GLU A 243 12.32 -10.71 -27.16
CA GLU A 243 11.54 -11.55 -28.08
C GLU A 243 10.13 -11.85 -27.53
N PHE A 244 10.02 -12.05 -26.21
CA PHE A 244 8.75 -12.38 -25.55
C PHE A 244 7.64 -11.33 -25.78
N TYR A 245 8.00 -10.07 -26.01
CA TYR A 245 7.06 -8.95 -26.15
C TYR A 245 7.19 -8.16 -27.45
N GLU A 246 8.02 -8.61 -28.41
CA GLU A 246 8.25 -7.97 -29.72
C GLU A 246 6.93 -7.56 -30.41
N LYS A 247 5.98 -8.49 -30.50
CA LYS A 247 4.65 -8.30 -31.13
C LYS A 247 3.79 -7.18 -30.53
N PHE A 248 4.20 -6.63 -29.38
CA PHE A 248 3.51 -5.57 -28.66
C PHE A 248 4.36 -4.28 -28.53
N ILE A 249 5.55 -4.22 -29.12
CA ILE A 249 6.52 -3.12 -28.92
C ILE A 249 5.98 -1.73 -29.28
N SER A 250 5.03 -1.67 -30.22
CA SER A 250 4.34 -0.46 -30.70
C SER A 250 2.82 -0.45 -30.43
N HIS A 251 2.29 -1.47 -29.76
CA HIS A 251 0.85 -1.68 -29.57
C HIS A 251 0.21 -0.58 -28.69
N ARG A 252 -0.92 -0.01 -29.13
CA ARG A 252 -1.74 0.91 -28.32
C ARG A 252 -2.63 0.10 -27.39
N PHE A 253 -2.42 0.24 -26.08
CA PHE A 253 -3.19 -0.46 -25.04
C PHE A 253 -4.48 0.28 -24.65
N GLY A 254 -4.58 1.57 -24.97
CA GLY A 254 -5.73 2.43 -24.65
C GLY A 254 -5.32 3.67 -23.86
N GLU A 255 -6.31 4.39 -23.35
CA GLU A 255 -6.16 5.68 -22.67
C GLU A 255 -6.85 5.66 -21.29
N GLU A 256 -6.16 6.10 -20.23
CA GLU A 256 -6.70 6.18 -18.86
C GLU A 256 -7.02 7.63 -18.49
N MET A 257 -8.24 7.91 -18.02
CA MET A 257 -8.60 9.22 -17.48
C MET A 257 -8.27 9.29 -15.99
N VAL A 258 -7.43 10.26 -15.60
CA VAL A 258 -7.01 10.45 -14.20
C VAL A 258 -8.15 11.05 -13.38
N HIS A 259 -8.98 10.17 -12.83
CA HIS A 259 -10.18 10.48 -12.05
C HIS A 259 -9.98 10.32 -10.54
N ARG A 260 -8.93 9.60 -10.10
CA ARG A 260 -8.65 9.28 -8.70
C ARG A 260 -7.16 9.15 -8.43
N ILE A 261 -6.73 9.55 -7.23
CA ILE A 261 -5.43 9.16 -6.65
C ILE A 261 -5.69 8.52 -5.29
N ASP A 262 -5.06 7.38 -5.04
CA ASP A 262 -5.11 6.64 -3.78
C ASP A 262 -3.79 6.74 -3.02
N LEU A 263 -3.85 6.86 -1.68
CA LEU A 263 -2.71 6.58 -0.80
C LEU A 263 -2.72 5.08 -0.48
N CYS A 264 -1.82 4.33 -1.10
CA CYS A 264 -1.73 2.88 -1.01
C CYS A 264 -0.59 2.42 -0.12
N SER A 265 -0.82 1.36 0.65
CA SER A 265 0.25 0.61 1.34
C SER A 265 0.86 -0.44 0.41
N MET A 266 2.17 -0.61 0.46
CA MET A 266 2.89 -1.68 -0.24
C MET A 266 2.77 -3.03 0.47
N LEU A 267 2.65 -3.02 1.80
CA LEU A 267 2.83 -4.20 2.65
C LEU A 267 1.53 -4.75 3.28
N LYS A 268 0.49 -3.91 3.44
CA LYS A 268 -0.81 -4.37 3.97
C LYS A 268 -1.52 -5.27 2.96
N LYS A 269 -2.25 -6.27 3.46
CA LYS A 269 -3.05 -7.22 2.65
C LYS A 269 -3.94 -6.49 1.64
N LYS A 270 -3.81 -6.88 0.37
CA LYS A 270 -4.60 -6.40 -0.77
C LYS A 270 -6.11 -6.56 -0.55
N GLN A 271 -6.88 -5.71 -1.24
CA GLN A 271 -8.34 -5.78 -1.28
C GLN A 271 -8.82 -7.03 -2.02
N SER A 272 -10.09 -7.41 -1.87
CA SER A 272 -10.71 -8.58 -2.51
C SER A 272 -10.71 -8.54 -4.05
N ASN A 273 -10.60 -7.35 -4.64
CA ASN A 273 -10.44 -7.14 -6.08
C ASN A 273 -8.98 -7.23 -6.58
N GLY A 274 -8.02 -7.50 -5.69
CA GLY A 274 -6.59 -7.58 -6.00
C GLY A 274 -5.82 -6.25 -5.97
N TYR A 275 -6.49 -5.13 -5.73
CA TYR A 275 -5.86 -3.80 -5.61
C TYR A 275 -5.20 -3.61 -4.23
N TYR A 276 -4.32 -2.62 -4.13
CA TYR A 276 -3.58 -2.33 -2.90
C TYR A 276 -4.50 -1.86 -1.76
N HIS A 277 -4.07 -2.07 -0.51
CA HIS A 277 -4.75 -1.49 0.64
C HIS A 277 -4.68 0.03 0.55
N CYS A 278 -5.82 0.72 0.66
CA CYS A 278 -5.91 2.17 0.51
C CYS A 278 -6.29 2.82 1.85
N GLU A 279 -5.46 3.76 2.32
CA GLU A 279 -5.74 4.53 3.54
C GLU A 279 -6.74 5.67 3.26
N SER A 280 -6.61 6.30 2.08
CA SER A 280 -7.49 7.37 1.59
C SER A 280 -7.43 7.48 0.06
N SER A 281 -8.39 8.19 -0.52
CA SER A 281 -8.51 8.45 -1.96
C SER A 281 -9.13 9.82 -2.21
N ILE A 282 -8.54 10.61 -3.11
CA ILE A 282 -9.13 11.84 -3.67
C ILE A 282 -9.67 11.61 -5.08
N VAL A 283 -10.74 12.33 -5.43
CA VAL A 283 -11.35 12.31 -6.77
C VAL A 283 -11.05 13.64 -7.48
N ILE A 284 -10.58 13.54 -8.73
CA ILE A 284 -10.14 14.63 -9.60
C ILE A 284 -11.16 14.82 -10.73
N GLY A 285 -11.21 16.00 -11.35
CA GLY A 285 -12.06 16.28 -12.51
C GLY A 285 -13.55 16.44 -12.20
N LYS A 286 -13.96 16.28 -10.94
CA LYS A 286 -15.29 16.65 -10.44
C LYS A 286 -15.19 17.84 -9.49
N LYS A 287 -15.58 19.02 -10.00
CA LYS A 287 -16.25 20.01 -9.13
C LYS A 287 -17.48 19.31 -8.52
N PRO A 288 -17.74 19.41 -7.20
CA PRO A 288 -18.94 18.85 -6.59
C PRO A 288 -20.18 19.52 -7.19
N ILE A 289 -21.00 18.76 -7.93
CA ILE A 289 -22.14 19.32 -8.69
C ILE A 289 -23.36 19.40 -7.74
N GLY A 290 -23.25 20.33 -6.79
CA GLY A 290 -24.29 20.63 -5.80
C GLY A 290 -23.86 20.34 -4.36
N PHE A 291 -24.60 20.95 -3.42
CA PHE A 291 -24.32 20.91 -1.98
C PHE A 291 -24.14 19.50 -1.40
N ARG A 292 -24.81 18.49 -1.97
CA ARG A 292 -24.80 17.12 -1.43
C ARG A 292 -23.42 16.46 -1.52
N ASP A 293 -22.66 16.69 -2.60
CA ASP A 293 -21.29 16.18 -2.71
C ASP A 293 -20.34 16.90 -1.74
N LEU A 294 -20.54 18.20 -1.54
CA LEU A 294 -19.80 19.01 -0.58
C LEU A 294 -20.02 18.52 0.86
N ILE A 295 -21.28 18.23 1.21
CA ILE A 295 -21.68 17.66 2.51
C ILE A 295 -21.12 16.25 2.68
N ASN A 296 -21.21 15.38 1.66
CA ASN A 296 -20.68 14.02 1.71
C ASN A 296 -19.17 14.00 1.98
N GLU A 297 -18.41 14.88 1.31
CA GLU A 297 -16.95 15.01 1.51
C GLU A 297 -16.60 15.59 2.88
N ALA A 298 -17.32 16.61 3.36
CA ALA A 298 -17.14 17.13 4.72
C ALA A 298 -17.43 16.07 5.79
N LEU A 299 -18.55 15.35 5.67
CA LEU A 299 -18.91 14.23 6.56
C LEU A 299 -17.89 13.09 6.51
N ARG A 300 -17.26 12.83 5.35
CA ARG A 300 -16.20 11.82 5.21
C ARG A 300 -14.94 12.23 6.00
N ARG A 301 -14.55 13.51 5.96
CA ARG A 301 -13.41 14.05 6.72
C ARG A 301 -13.66 13.99 8.21
N GLU A 302 -14.81 14.48 8.68
CA GLU A 302 -15.21 14.39 10.09
C GLU A 302 -15.27 12.94 10.59
N ARG A 303 -15.88 12.03 9.82
CA ARG A 303 -15.92 10.61 10.15
C ARG A 303 -14.51 9.98 10.24
N MET A 304 -13.56 10.38 9.40
CA MET A 304 -12.18 9.90 9.49
C MET A 304 -11.44 10.46 10.71
N GLY A 305 -11.56 11.77 10.98
CA GLY A 305 -10.97 12.39 12.17
C GLY A 305 -11.53 11.81 13.47
N LEU A 306 -12.84 11.59 13.54
CA LEU A 306 -13.50 10.94 14.68
C LEU A 306 -13.08 9.46 14.80
N LYS A 307 -12.96 8.72 13.71
CA LYS A 307 -12.47 7.33 13.71
C LYS A 307 -11.04 7.22 14.23
N SER A 308 -10.17 8.18 13.88
CA SER A 308 -8.80 8.28 14.39
C SER A 308 -8.80 8.54 15.90
N LYS A 309 -9.54 9.56 16.38
CA LYS A 309 -9.72 9.83 17.82
C LYS A 309 -10.27 8.63 18.61
N VAL A 310 -11.28 7.93 18.07
CA VAL A 310 -11.85 6.72 18.71
C VAL A 310 -10.81 5.60 18.80
N LYS A 311 -9.91 5.46 17.81
CA LYS A 311 -8.83 4.47 17.88
C LYS A 311 -7.76 4.86 18.92
N GLN A 312 -7.33 6.14 18.95
CA GLN A 312 -6.43 6.65 19.99
C GLN A 312 -6.98 6.42 21.41
N ILE A 313 -8.29 6.63 21.60
CA ILE A 313 -8.97 6.33 22.88
C ILE A 313 -8.93 4.83 23.20
N LYS A 314 -9.18 3.95 22.22
CA LYS A 314 -9.06 2.49 22.42
C LYS A 314 -7.64 2.08 22.82
N GLU A 315 -6.62 2.65 22.17
CA GLU A 315 -5.21 2.35 22.48
C GLU A 315 -4.80 2.90 23.85
N LEU A 316 -5.31 4.06 24.25
CA LEU A 316 -5.13 4.60 25.61
C LEU A 316 -5.78 3.69 26.66
N LEU A 317 -7.01 3.21 26.42
CA LEU A 317 -7.72 2.25 27.28
C LEU A 317 -7.10 0.84 27.29
N LEU A 318 -6.21 0.52 26.34
CA LEU A 318 -5.43 -0.71 26.31
C LEU A 318 -4.10 -0.62 27.07
N LYS A 319 -3.65 0.57 27.50
CA LYS A 319 -2.41 0.71 28.28
C LYS A 319 -2.59 0.12 29.69
N PRO A 320 -1.66 -0.74 30.16
CA PRO A 320 -1.76 -1.35 31.49
C PRO A 320 -1.90 -0.35 32.64
N GLU A 321 -1.18 0.78 32.57
CA GLU A 321 -1.27 1.87 33.56
C GLU A 321 -2.68 2.50 33.61
N THR A 322 -3.27 2.76 32.45
CA THR A 322 -4.62 3.31 32.33
C THR A 322 -5.65 2.31 32.85
N GLN A 323 -5.51 1.03 32.53
CA GLN A 323 -6.36 -0.03 33.08
C GLN A 323 -6.21 -0.19 34.59
N ALA A 324 -4.98 -0.08 35.13
CA ALA A 324 -4.73 -0.12 36.57
C ALA A 324 -5.37 1.06 37.31
N ARG A 325 -5.30 2.30 36.75
CA ARG A 325 -5.98 3.47 37.30
C ARG A 325 -7.51 3.33 37.27
N ILE A 326 -8.07 2.85 36.14
CA ILE A 326 -9.50 2.57 36.02
C ILE A 326 -9.96 1.51 37.03
N ARG A 327 -9.19 0.43 37.23
CA ARG A 327 -9.49 -0.59 38.25
C ARG A 327 -9.45 0.00 39.67
N ARG A 328 -8.43 0.80 40.00
CA ARG A 328 -8.32 1.48 41.29
C ARG A 328 -9.54 2.36 41.59
N GLU A 329 -9.93 3.23 40.66
CA GLU A 329 -11.06 4.14 40.86
C GLU A 329 -12.41 3.40 40.95
N LEU A 330 -12.60 2.31 40.20
CA LEU A 330 -13.83 1.51 40.23
C LEU A 330 -13.95 0.55 41.42
N PHE A 331 -12.84 -0.01 41.93
CA PHE A 331 -12.86 -1.09 42.92
C PHE A 331 -12.19 -0.74 44.27
N GLU A 332 -11.11 0.04 44.29
CA GLU A 332 -10.42 0.43 45.53
C GLU A 332 -11.13 1.64 46.19
N GLY A 333 -11.65 2.58 45.39
CA GLY A 333 -12.28 3.82 45.88
C GLY A 333 -13.63 3.67 46.61
N ARG A 334 -14.24 2.48 46.62
CA ARG A 334 -15.61 2.27 47.13
C ARG A 334 -15.70 1.80 48.59
N SER A 335 -14.58 1.48 49.23
CA SER A 335 -14.56 0.73 50.49
C SER A 335 -14.53 1.58 51.79
N VAL A 336 -14.65 2.91 51.70
CA VAL A 336 -14.41 3.82 52.86
C VAL A 336 -15.70 4.22 53.59
N ASN A 337 -16.85 4.28 52.90
CA ASN A 337 -18.11 4.79 53.49
C ASN A 337 -19.06 3.67 53.93
N ASN A 338 -18.64 2.86 54.92
CA ASN A 338 -19.57 1.94 55.59
C ASN A 338 -19.21 1.63 57.06
N SER A 339 -18.80 2.66 57.80
CA SER A 339 -18.62 2.61 59.26
C SER A 339 -19.27 3.82 59.94
N ASN A 340 -19.94 3.56 61.06
CA ASN A 340 -20.53 4.52 62.02
C ASN A 340 -21.86 5.21 61.67
N GLN A 341 -22.94 4.43 61.70
CA GLN A 341 -24.16 4.72 62.48
C GLN A 341 -24.83 3.36 62.78
N GLY A 342 -25.09 2.93 64.02
CA GLY A 342 -24.91 3.59 65.32
C GLY A 342 -26.24 3.67 66.06
N ASN A 343 -26.57 2.66 66.87
CA ASN A 343 -27.64 2.75 67.85
C ASN A 343 -27.38 1.80 69.03
N GLN A 344 -27.68 2.28 70.23
CA GLN A 344 -27.48 1.62 71.51
C GLN A 344 -28.85 1.32 72.11
N VAL A 345 -29.16 0.04 72.38
CA VAL A 345 -30.29 -0.35 73.23
C VAL A 345 -29.81 -1.43 74.17
N ASP A 346 -30.10 -1.24 75.46
CA ASP A 346 -29.71 -2.12 76.56
C ASP A 346 -30.79 -3.17 76.83
N PHE A 347 -30.36 -4.39 77.16
CA PHE A 347 -31.19 -5.43 77.80
C PHE A 347 -30.27 -6.44 78.49
N GLY A 348 -30.27 -6.43 79.82
CA GLY A 348 -29.53 -7.41 80.63
C GLY A 348 -30.37 -8.61 81.06
N ALA A 349 -29.78 -9.36 82.01
CA ALA A 349 -30.33 -10.46 82.80
C ALA A 349 -30.31 -11.90 82.21
N THR A 350 -29.71 -12.78 83.01
CA THR A 350 -30.02 -14.22 83.17
C THR A 350 -29.53 -15.20 82.09
N LEU A 351 -28.36 -15.77 82.36
CA LEU A 351 -28.13 -17.21 82.15
C LEU A 351 -28.96 -18.02 83.17
N THR A 352 -29.37 -19.22 82.78
CA THR A 352 -29.73 -20.33 83.67
C THR A 352 -28.48 -21.01 84.21
#